data_AF-A0A366MIL5-F1
#
_entry.id   AF-A0A366MIL5-F1
#
_cell.length_a   1.000
_cell.length_b   1.000
_cell.length_c   1.000
_cell.angle_alpha   90.00
_cell.angle_beta   90.00
_cell.angle_gamma   90.00
#
_symmetry.space_group_name_H-M   'P 1'
#
loop_
_entity.id
_entity.type
_entity.pdbx_description
1 polymer ?
#
loop_
_entity_poly.entity_id
_entity_poly.type
_entity_poly.pdbx_seq_one_letter_code
_entity_poly.pdbx_strand_id
1 'polypeptide(L)' 'RVDVRYESEQFKEDWAKSYPVNVISGRVVEHMGTGTETRASHYLAELSPEMYGELHPNMAAKLGIKHGEM' A
#
# COMPACT_ATOMS: atom_id res chain seq x y z
N ARG A 1 22.56 22.79 6.44
CA ARG A 1 21.17 22.83 5.93
C ARG A 1 21.23 22.19 4.55
N VAL A 2 20.68 20.99 4.38
CA VAL A 2 20.67 20.34 3.06
C VAL A 2 19.65 21.09 2.21
N ASP A 3 20.00 21.45 0.97
CA ASP A 3 19.06 22.01 0.02
C ASP A 3 18.14 20.89 -0.47
N VAL A 4 17.14 20.57 0.36
CA VAL A 4 16.14 19.57 0.02
C VAL A 4 15.22 20.20 -1.02
N ARG A 5 15.19 19.65 -2.23
CA ARG A 5 14.28 20.09 -3.32
C ARG A 5 12.79 19.82 -3.05
N TYR A 6 12.44 19.52 -1.80
CA TYR A 6 11.14 19.00 -1.42
C TYR A 6 10.00 19.90 -1.90
N GLU A 7 10.09 21.19 -1.60
CA GLU A 7 9.05 22.16 -1.97
C GLU A 7 8.98 22.39 -3.48
N SER A 8 10.14 22.59 -4.13
CA SER A 8 10.18 22.86 -5.58
C SER A 8 9.73 21.67 -6.43
N GLU A 9 9.99 20.43 -6.00
CA GLU A 9 9.53 19.23 -6.70
C GLU A 9 8.05 18.95 -6.43
N GLN A 10 7.55 19.22 -5.22
CA GLN A 10 6.12 19.10 -4.92
C GLN A 10 5.25 20.07 -5.71
N PHE A 11 5.74 21.28 -5.97
CA PHE A 11 5.00 22.30 -6.74
C PHE A 11 5.28 22.29 -8.25
N LYS A 12 6.14 21.39 -8.72
CA LYS A 12 6.49 21.29 -10.15
C LYS A 12 5.26 20.96 -11.02
N GLU A 13 4.34 20.17 -10.50
CA GLU A 13 3.09 19.79 -11.16
C GLU A 13 1.99 19.46 -10.15
N ASP A 14 0.76 19.34 -10.63
CA ASP A 14 -0.38 18.93 -9.81
C ASP A 14 -0.47 17.41 -9.74
N TRP A 15 0.30 16.83 -8.81
CA TRP A 15 0.42 15.39 -8.60
C TRP A 15 -0.91 14.69 -8.27
N ALA A 16 -1.86 15.41 -7.65
CA ALA A 16 -3.15 14.86 -7.26
C ALA A 16 -4.00 14.44 -8.47
N LYS A 17 -3.80 15.07 -9.64
CA LYS A 17 -4.47 14.68 -10.88
C LYS A 17 -3.95 13.36 -11.43
N SER A 18 -2.65 13.11 -11.30
CA SER A 18 -1.99 11.89 -11.78
C SER A 18 -2.19 10.72 -10.81
N TYR A 19 -2.27 10.98 -9.51
CA TYR A 19 -2.42 9.96 -8.46
C TYR A 19 -3.57 10.33 -7.50
N PRO A 20 -4.84 10.16 -7.92
CA PRO A 20 -6.00 10.62 -7.16
C PRO A 20 -6.37 9.71 -5.98
N VAL A 21 -5.68 8.57 -5.82
CA VAL A 21 -6.00 7.55 -4.81
C VAL A 21 -5.06 7.69 -3.61
N ASN A 22 -5.65 7.80 -2.42
CA ASN A 22 -4.90 7.74 -1.18
C ASN A 22 -4.55 6.29 -0.84
N VAL A 23 -3.26 6.00 -0.71
CA VAL A 23 -2.76 4.69 -0.28
C VAL A 23 -2.34 4.78 1.17
N ILE A 24 -2.91 3.91 2.01
CA ILE A 24 -2.63 3.87 3.45
C ILE A 24 -2.05 2.50 3.76
N SER A 25 -0.98 2.48 4.56
CA SER A 25 -0.43 1.25 5.12
C SER A 25 -1.00 0.99 6.50
N GLY A 26 -1.28 -0.29 6.79
CA GLY A 26 -1.76 -0.76 8.07
C GLY A 26 -0.88 -1.89 8.61
N ARG A 27 -1.20 -2.35 9.82
CA ARG A 27 -0.60 -3.56 10.40
C ARG A 27 -1.68 -4.62 10.50
N VAL A 28 -1.31 -5.84 10.18
CA VAL A 28 -2.08 -7.05 10.47
C VAL A 28 -1.56 -7.66 11.77
N VAL A 29 -2.35 -8.52 12.40
CA VAL A 29 -2.01 -9.06 13.73
C VAL A 29 -0.84 -10.04 13.65
N GLU A 30 -0.69 -10.70 12.51
CA GLU A 30 0.20 -11.83 12.26
C GLU A 30 1.63 -11.40 11.91
N HIS A 31 1.83 -10.14 11.50
CA HIS A 31 3.12 -9.61 11.06
C HIS A 31 3.60 -8.43 11.91
N MET A 32 4.89 -8.47 12.24
CA MET A 32 5.58 -7.45 13.02
C MET A 32 6.72 -6.80 12.22
N GLY A 33 6.80 -5.47 12.30
CA GLY A 33 7.89 -4.69 11.70
C GLY A 33 7.97 -4.91 10.19
N THR A 34 9.17 -5.22 9.71
CA THR A 34 9.41 -5.56 8.29
C THR A 34 8.95 -6.97 7.93
N GLY A 35 8.42 -7.74 8.88
CA GLY A 35 7.98 -9.12 8.70
C GLY A 35 9.10 -10.16 8.64
N THR A 36 10.36 -9.81 8.89
CA THR A 36 11.50 -10.73 8.74
C THR A 36 11.36 -12.01 9.57
N GLU A 37 10.97 -11.88 10.84
CA GLU A 37 10.79 -13.03 11.74
C GLU A 37 9.47 -13.75 11.49
N THR A 38 8.38 -12.99 11.34
CA THR A 38 7.02 -13.54 11.21
C THR A 38 6.76 -14.22 9.88
N ARG A 39 7.42 -13.80 8.78
CA ARG A 39 7.39 -14.54 7.50
C ARG A 39 8.18 -15.84 7.52
N ALA A 40 9.14 -15.99 8.43
CA ALA A 40 9.88 -17.25 8.60
C ALA A 40 9.10 -18.26 9.45
N SER A 41 8.09 -17.82 10.19
CA SER A 41 7.20 -18.69 10.94
C SER A 41 6.12 -19.27 10.02
N HIS A 42 6.16 -20.60 9.81
CA HIS A 42 5.20 -21.30 8.95
C HIS A 42 3.74 -20.98 9.29
N TYR A 43 3.40 -20.97 10.58
CA TYR A 43 2.02 -20.73 11.02
C TYR A 43 1.54 -19.30 10.84
N LEU A 44 2.43 -18.31 11.01
CA LEU A 44 2.06 -16.90 10.83
C LEU A 44 2.02 -16.52 9.36
N ALA A 45 2.95 -17.06 8.56
CA ALA A 45 2.97 -16.86 7.12
C ALA A 45 1.76 -17.50 6.43
N GLU A 46 1.20 -18.61 6.94
CA GLU A 46 0.00 -19.22 6.37
C GLU A 46 -1.25 -18.33 6.47
N LEU A 47 -1.37 -17.53 7.53
CA LEU A 47 -2.54 -16.67 7.75
C LEU A 47 -2.57 -15.46 6.81
N SER A 48 -1.42 -14.91 6.44
CA SER A 48 -1.29 -13.80 5.50
C SER A 48 -0.07 -14.01 4.59
N PRO A 49 -0.19 -14.87 3.57
CA PRO A 49 0.96 -15.36 2.81
C PRO A 49 1.53 -14.33 1.82
N GLU A 50 0.67 -13.43 1.32
CA GLU A 50 1.01 -12.52 0.23
C GLU A 50 0.65 -11.08 0.59
N MET A 51 1.30 -10.13 -0.09
CA MET A 51 0.91 -8.72 -0.01
C MET A 51 -0.45 -8.53 -0.69
N TYR A 52 -1.36 -7.85 -0.01
CA TYR A 52 -2.68 -7.53 -0.55
C TYR A 52 -3.03 -6.05 -0.31
N GLY A 53 -3.93 -5.55 -1.14
CA GLY A 53 -4.54 -4.24 -0.98
C GLY A 53 -6.03 -4.39 -0.69
N GLU A 54 -6.53 -3.62 0.27
CA GLU A 54 -7.97 -3.52 0.52
C GLU A 54 -8.52 -2.31 -0.26
N LEU A 55 -9.62 -2.52 -0.98
CA LEU A 55 -10.24 -1.50 -1.81
C LEU A 55 -11.74 -1.42 -1.54
N HIS A 56 -12.25 -0.20 -1.45
CA HIS A 56 -13.69 0.00 -1.31
C HIS A 56 -14.44 -0.55 -2.54
N PRO A 57 -15.55 -1.31 -2.39
CA PRO A 57 -16.25 -1.95 -3.51
C PRO A 57 -16.63 -1.00 -4.65
N ASN A 58 -17.12 0.21 -4.32
CA ASN A 58 -17.45 1.23 -5.32
C ASN A 58 -16.24 1.68 -6.16
N MET A 59 -15.03 1.72 -5.57
CA MET A 59 -13.82 2.09 -6.29
C MET A 59 -13.33 0.91 -7.15
N ALA A 60 -13.37 -0.31 -6.61
CA ALA A 60 -13.07 -1.52 -7.37
C ALA A 60 -13.97 -1.63 -8.63
N ALA A 61 -15.28 -1.39 -8.49
CA ALA A 61 -16.21 -1.40 -9.60
C ALA A 61 -15.92 -0.34 -10.67
N LYS A 62 -15.51 0.87 -10.26
CA LYS A 62 -15.09 1.94 -11.20
C LYS A 62 -13.82 1.59 -11.96
N LEU A 63 -12.90 0.86 -11.31
CA LEU A 63 -11.63 0.42 -11.91
C LEU A 63 -11.75 -0.91 -12.66
N GLY A 64 -12.90 -1.59 -12.57
CA GLY A 64 -13.12 -2.90 -13.19
C GLY A 64 -12.38 -4.06 -12.51
N ILE A 65 -11.85 -3.85 -11.29
CA ILE A 65 -11.05 -4.83 -10.55
C ILE A 65 -11.96 -5.80 -9.81
N LYS A 66 -11.68 -7.09 -9.92
CA LYS A 66 -12.38 -8.15 -9.19
C LYS A 66 -11.61 -8.61 -7.96
N HIS A 67 -12.32 -9.22 -7.02
CA HIS A 67 -11.69 -9.79 -5.83
C HIS A 67 -10.73 -10.92 -6.23
N GLY A 68 -9.51 -10.90 -5.67
CA GLY A 68 -8.45 -11.88 -5.95
C GLY A 68 -7.73 -11.68 -7.29
N GLU A 69 -8.02 -10.59 -8.01
CA GLU A 69 -7.26 -10.20 -9.19
C GLU A 69 -5.88 -9.65 -8.75
N MET A 70 -4.83 -10.07 -9.46
CA MET A 70 -3.43 -9.71 -9.20
C MET A 70 -3.01 -8.49 -10.00
#